data_AF-A0A923YRQ3-F1
#
_entry.id   AF-A0A923YRQ3-F1
#
_cell.length_a   1.000
_cell.length_b   1.000
_cell.length_c   1.000
_cell.angle_alpha   90.00
_cell.angle_beta   90.00
_cell.angle_gamma   90.00
#
_symmetry.space_group_name_H-M   'P 1'
#
loop_
_entity.id
_entity.type
_entity.pdbx_description
1 polymer ?
#
loop_
_entity_poly.entity_id
_entity_poly.type
_entity_poly.pdbx_seq_one_letter_code
_entity_poly.pdbx_strand_id
1 'polypeptide(L)'
;MTKPAKLYSLLLQSTDRSIDFRDFIAMIEAFGFVLVRTKGSHRSYAHPACDALLVLQPKGKDAKRYQVREFLGIVEANGHKLDK
;
A
#
# COMPACT_ATOMS: atom_id res chain seq x y z
N MET A 1 -11.38 -9.87 3.71
CA MET A 1 -10.52 -8.68 3.77
C MET A 1 -10.03 -8.48 5.18
N THR A 2 -8.73 -8.29 5.36
CA THR A 2 -8.13 -7.87 6.63
C THR A 2 -8.38 -6.38 6.84
N LYS A 3 -8.71 -5.95 8.07
CA LYS A 3 -8.85 -4.52 8.37
C LYS A 3 -7.51 -3.78 8.12
N PRO A 4 -7.49 -2.62 7.44
CA PRO A 4 -6.27 -1.85 7.16
C PRO A 4 -5.35 -1.66 8.36
N ALA A 5 -5.88 -1.17 9.49
CA ALA A 5 -5.10 -0.95 10.71
C ALA A 5 -4.48 -2.24 11.28
N LYS A 6 -5.21 -3.36 11.21
CA LYS A 6 -4.70 -4.67 11.63
C LYS A 6 -3.58 -5.15 10.72
N LEU A 7 -3.74 -4.99 9.40
CA LEU A 7 -2.72 -5.37 8.42
C LEU A 7 -1.45 -4.54 8.60
N TYR A 8 -1.59 -3.23 8.76
CA TYR A 8 -0.47 -2.32 9.01
C TYR A 8 0.31 -2.73 10.27
N SER A 9 -0.38 -3.00 11.38
CA SER A 9 0.23 -3.46 12.62
C SER A 9 1.01 -4.77 12.45
N LEU A 10 0.51 -5.71 11.64
CA LEU A 10 1.21 -6.95 11.32
C LEU A 10 2.46 -6.73 10.45
N LEU A 11 2.41 -5.76 9.53
CA LEU A 11 3.54 -5.42 8.67
C LEU A 11 4.65 -4.69 9.41
N LEU A 12 4.32 -3.90 10.43
CA LEU A 12 5.31 -3.30 11.33
C LEU A 12 6.10 -4.36 12.14
N GLN A 13 5.49 -5.52 12.42
CA GLN A 13 6.17 -6.64 13.07
C GLN A 13 7.00 -7.49 12.08
N SER A 14 6.55 -7.58 10.83
CA SER A 14 7.22 -8.37 9.79
C SER A 14 6.84 -7.88 8.39
N THR A 15 7.77 -7.18 7.74
CA THR A 15 7.59 -6.61 6.40
C THR A 15 7.72 -7.62 5.26
N ASP A 16 8.24 -8.82 5.54
CA ASP A 16 8.47 -9.88 4.53
C ASP A 16 7.31 -10.87 4.39
N ARG A 17 6.16 -10.56 5.01
CA ARG A 17 4.94 -11.36 4.93
C ARG A 17 4.34 -11.30 3.51
N SER A 18 3.82 -12.43 3.02
CA SER A 18 2.92 -12.43 1.85
C SER A 18 1.55 -11.92 2.26
N ILE A 19 1.02 -10.93 1.54
CA ILE A 19 -0.29 -10.33 1.80
C ILE A 19 -1.11 -10.32 0.51
N ASP A 20 -2.42 -10.47 0.64
CA ASP A 20 -3.33 -10.38 -0.51
C ASP A 20 -3.27 -8.97 -1.13
N PHE A 21 -3.25 -8.90 -2.46
CA PHE A 21 -3.13 -7.64 -3.17
C PHE A 21 -4.31 -6.71 -2.90
N ARG A 22 -5.53 -7.24 -2.73
CA ARG A 22 -6.72 -6.43 -2.42
C ARG A 22 -6.63 -5.86 -1.01
N ASP A 23 -6.15 -6.65 -0.05
CA ASP A 23 -5.90 -6.18 1.31
C ASP A 23 -4.81 -5.09 1.33
N PHE A 24 -3.77 -5.22 0.51
CA PHE A 24 -2.74 -4.19 0.34
C PHE A 24 -3.31 -2.89 -0.25
N ILE A 25 -4.12 -2.98 -1.32
CA ILE A 25 -4.78 -1.81 -1.91
C ILE A 25 -5.67 -1.10 -0.90
N ALA A 26 -6.54 -1.85 -0.20
CA ALA A 26 -7.43 -1.28 0.81
C ALA A 26 -6.65 -0.57 1.94
N MET A 27 -5.47 -1.09 2.29
CA MET A 27 -4.59 -0.45 3.27
C MET A 27 -4.03 0.87 2.74
N ILE A 28 -3.44 0.91 1.54
CA ILE A 28 -2.85 2.17 1.05
C ILE A 28 -3.91 3.26 0.83
N GLU A 29 -5.12 2.88 0.40
CA GLU A 29 -6.24 3.81 0.24
C GLU A 29 -6.69 4.40 1.59
N ALA A 30 -6.63 3.60 2.67
CA ALA A 30 -6.88 4.08 4.03
C ALA A 30 -5.79 5.02 4.57
N PHE A 31 -4.60 5.01 3.96
CA PHE A 31 -3.53 5.99 4.18
C PHE A 31 -3.65 7.22 3.26
N GLY A 32 -4.75 7.40 2.54
CA GLY A 32 -5.00 8.58 1.72
C GLY A 32 -4.44 8.51 0.30
N PHE A 33 -3.86 7.38 -0.12
CA PHE A 33 -3.45 7.20 -1.51
C PHE A 33 -4.67 7.07 -2.42
N VAL A 34 -4.66 7.80 -3.54
CA VAL A 34 -5.74 7.84 -4.51
C VAL A 34 -5.29 7.20 -5.81
N LEU A 35 -6.14 6.33 -6.39
CA LEU A 35 -5.90 5.75 -7.70
C LEU A 35 -5.96 6.83 -8.79
N VAL A 36 -4.84 7.05 -9.49
CA VAL A 36 -4.76 8.05 -10.56
C VAL A 36 -4.74 7.43 -11.96
N ARG A 37 -4.34 6.16 -12.08
CA ARG A 37 -4.30 5.47 -13.37
C ARG A 37 -4.39 3.96 -13.22
N THR A 38 -5.06 3.30 -14.17
CA THR A 38 -4.99 1.85 -14.36
C THR A 38 -4.59 1.53 -15.80
N LYS A 39 -3.66 0.58 -15.99
CA LYS A 39 -3.29 0.04 -17.31
C LYS A 39 -3.02 -1.46 -17.18
N GLY A 40 -3.97 -2.28 -17.65
CA GLY A 40 -3.91 -3.72 -17.44
C GLY A 40 -3.97 -4.04 -15.94
N SER A 41 -3.01 -4.85 -15.45
CA SER A 41 -2.90 -5.17 -14.03
C SER A 41 -2.13 -4.13 -13.20
N HIS A 42 -1.52 -3.13 -13.85
CA HIS A 42 -0.83 -2.04 -13.16
C HIS A 42 -1.82 -0.98 -12.68
N ARG A 43 -1.63 -0.53 -11.45
CA ARG A 43 -2.37 0.57 -10.81
C ARG A 43 -1.38 1.59 -10.29
N SER A 44 -1.59 2.86 -10.61
CA SER A 44 -0.77 3.96 -10.10
C SER A 44 -1.57 4.74 -9.07
N TYR A 45 -0.97 4.93 -7.90
CA TYR A 45 -1.56 5.62 -6.75
C TYR A 45 -0.69 6.82 -6.38
N ALA A 46 -1.32 7.96 -6.13
CA ALA A 46 -0.64 9.17 -5.65
C ALA A 46 -1.28 9.64 -4.34
N HIS A 47 -0.50 10.27 -3.47
CA HIS A 47 -1.03 10.85 -2.23
C HIS A 47 -1.12 12.38 -2.38
N PRO A 48 -2.25 13.04 -2.08
CA PRO A 48 -2.38 14.49 -2.29
C PRO A 48 -1.40 15.34 -1.47
N ALA A 49 -0.97 14.83 -0.32
CA ALA A 49 -0.07 15.55 0.60
C ALA A 49 1.41 15.13 0.49
N CYS A 50 1.78 14.20 -0.40
CA CYS A 50 3.19 13.91 -0.68
C CYS A 50 3.40 13.62 -2.16
N ASP A 51 4.52 14.07 -2.72
CA ASP A 51 4.84 13.92 -4.16
C ASP A 51 5.32 12.49 -4.51
N ALA A 52 4.67 11.48 -3.91
CA ALA A 52 5.00 10.07 -4.08
C ALA A 52 4.01 9.39 -5.02
N LEU A 53 4.54 8.62 -5.97
CA LEU A 53 3.76 7.80 -6.90
C LEU A 53 4.08 6.32 -6.67
N LEU A 54 3.07 5.54 -6.27
CA LEU A 54 3.17 4.09 -6.12
C LEU A 54 2.62 3.39 -7.36
N VAL A 55 3.48 2.65 -8.07
CA VAL A 55 3.07 1.81 -9.21
C VAL A 55 2.98 0.35 -8.77
N LEU A 56 1.75 -0.10 -8.60
CA LEU A 56 1.41 -1.38 -8.00
C LEU A 56 0.93 -2.39 -9.02
N GLN A 57 1.26 -3.67 -8.80
CA GLN A 57 0.68 -4.76 -9.59
C GLN A 57 0.64 -6.04 -8.75
N PRO A 58 -0.35 -6.90 -8.95
CA PRO A 58 -0.41 -8.18 -8.27
C PRO A 58 0.66 -9.14 -8.79
N LYS A 59 1.08 -10.08 -7.93
CA LYS A 59 1.73 -11.34 -8.29
C LYS A 59 0.75 -12.48 -7.96
N GLY A 60 -0.06 -12.88 -8.94
CA GLY A 60 -1.19 -13.77 -8.70
C GLY A 60 -2.22 -13.08 -7.81
N LYS A 61 -2.49 -13.62 -6.63
CA LYS A 61 -3.37 -12.98 -5.64
C LYS A 61 -2.62 -12.08 -4.64
N ASP A 62 -1.29 -12.15 -4.60
CA ASP A 62 -0.49 -11.50 -3.56
C ASP A 62 0.07 -10.16 -4.04
N ALA A 63 0.32 -9.25 -3.10
CA ALA A 63 1.15 -8.08 -3.32
C ALA A 63 2.62 -8.47 -3.44
N LYS A 64 3.38 -7.75 -4.27
CA LYS A 64 4.83 -7.93 -4.31
C LYS A 64 5.46 -7.33 -3.06
N ARG A 65 6.27 -8.12 -2.34
CA ARG A 65 6.88 -7.68 -1.07
C ARG A 65 7.67 -6.38 -1.17
N TYR A 66 8.34 -6.13 -2.29
CA TYR A 66 9.06 -4.87 -2.48
C TYR A 66 8.13 -3.66 -2.55
N GLN A 67 6.93 -3.80 -3.13
CA GLN A 67 5.93 -2.73 -3.21
C GLN A 67 5.36 -2.41 -1.83
N VAL A 68 5.23 -3.44 -0.97
CA VAL A 68 4.86 -3.25 0.43
C VAL A 68 5.94 -2.46 1.17
N ARG A 69 7.21 -2.81 0.99
CA ARG A 69 8.34 -2.06 1.58
C ARG A 69 8.43 -0.63 1.07
N GLU A 70 8.23 -0.42 -0.23
CA GLU A 70 8.21 0.90 -0.86
C GLU A 70 7.12 1.79 -0.23
N PHE A 71 5.90 1.27 -0.10
CA PHE A 71 4.82 1.97 0.60
C PHE A 71 5.18 2.31 2.04
N LEU A 72 5.70 1.34 2.81
CA LEU A 72 6.07 1.57 4.22
C LEU A 72 7.17 2.65 4.36
N GLY A 73 8.15 2.67 3.45
CA GLY A 73 9.19 3.70 3.42
C GLY A 73 8.62 5.09 3.14
N ILE A 74 7.63 5.21 2.24
CA ILE A 74 6.94 6.49 1.99
C ILE A 74 6.17 6.94 3.24
N VAL A 75 5.45 6.04 3.90
CA VAL A 75 4.70 6.36 5.13
C VAL A 75 5.64 6.81 6.24
N GLU A 76 6.75 6.11 6.45
CA GLU A 76 7.78 6.45 7.44
C GLU A 76 8.41 7.83 7.16
N ALA A 77 8.81 8.09 5.92
CA ALA A 77 9.47 9.33 5.54
C ALA A 77 8.57 10.58 5.63
N ASN A 78 7.26 10.43 5.41
CA ASN A 78 6.32 11.55 5.37
C ASN A 78 5.49 11.70 6.67
N GLY A 79 5.69 10.81 7.66
CA GLY A 79 4.96 10.83 8.93
C GLY A 79 3.45 10.60 8.79
N HIS A 80 3.00 10.02 7.67
CA HIS A 80 1.59 9.75 7.42
C HIS A 80 1.04 8.74 8.45
N LYS A 81 -0.18 8.97 8.91
CA LYS A 81 -0.91 8.07 9.81
C LYS A 81 -2.14 7.54 9.05
N LEU A 82 -2.71 6.43 9.53
CA LEU A 82 -4.00 5.95 9.05
C LEU A 82 -5.04 7.06 9.25
N ASP A 83 -5.65 7.52 8.17
CA ASP A 83 -6.56 8.68 8.21
C ASP A 83 -7.96 8.32 8.71
N LYS A 84 -8.26 7.04 9.00
CA LYS A 84 -9.55 6.56 9.55
C LYS A 84 -9.41 5.28 10.38
#